data_AF-A0A9D8PFH0-F1
#
_entry.id   AF-A0A9D8PFH0-F1
#
_cell.length_a   1.000
_cell.length_b   1.000
_cell.length_c   1.000
_cell.angle_alpha   90.00
_cell.angle_beta   90.00
_cell.angle_gamma   90.00
#
_symmetry.space_group_name_H-M   'P 1'
#
loop_
_entity.id
_entity.type
_entity.pdbx_description
1 polymer ?
#
loop_
_entity_poly.entity_id
_entity_poly.type
_entity_poly.pdbx_seq_one_letter_code
_entity_poly.pdbx_strand_id
1 'polypeptide(L)'
;MTLYHEPPTDGYSEAKLIILKMLWDGEWVLGDDVLEAVGQSYYDRRIRELRDEDGWDIESGWRENKEGVKRPAYRLRSHYRGQGIKRISISAAEKRLILEGDQYTCQVCEADLHVRRLSPKFTTNKRYRVFE
;
A
#
# COMPACT_ATOMS: atom_id res chain seq x y z
N MET A 1 -14.00 -7.15 19.06
CA MET A 1 -14.54 -5.94 18.42
C MET A 1 -14.42 -4.82 19.43
N THR A 2 -13.86 -3.68 19.03
CA THR A 2 -13.54 -2.60 19.96
C THR A 2 -13.86 -1.26 19.29
N LEU A 3 -14.63 -0.41 19.98
CA LEU A 3 -14.82 0.98 19.63
C LEU A 3 -13.77 1.80 20.38
N TYR A 4 -13.06 2.67 19.66
CA TYR A 4 -12.02 3.52 20.23
C TYR A 4 -12.51 4.97 20.28
N HIS A 5 -12.23 5.67 21.39
CA HIS A 5 -12.53 7.10 21.52
C HIS A 5 -11.34 7.98 21.10
N GLU A 6 -10.13 7.43 21.16
CA GLU A 6 -8.88 8.08 20.78
C GLU A 6 -8.04 7.14 19.90
N PRO A 7 -7.19 7.68 18.99
CA PRO A 7 -6.34 6.87 18.17
C PRO A 7 -5.31 6.13 19.05
N PRO A 8 -5.04 4.84 18.78
CA PRO A 8 -4.01 4.09 19.47
C PRO A 8 -2.64 4.75 19.31
N THR A 9 -1.81 4.62 20.34
CA THR A 9 -0.49 5.29 20.40
C THR A 9 0.68 4.32 20.24
N ASP A 10 0.44 3.01 20.32
CA ASP A 10 1.44 1.95 20.22
C ASP A 10 1.01 0.84 19.22
N GLY A 11 1.87 -0.15 19.01
CA GLY A 11 1.58 -1.31 18.14
C GLY A 11 1.62 -1.03 16.63
N TYR A 12 1.89 0.21 16.22
CA TYR A 12 1.99 0.64 14.83
C TYR A 12 3.30 1.35 14.54
N SER A 13 3.74 1.28 13.27
CA SER A 13 4.79 2.16 12.77
C SER A 13 4.36 3.63 12.84
N GLU A 14 5.31 4.54 12.98
CA GLU A 14 5.07 5.99 13.00
C GLU A 14 4.16 6.46 11.86
N ALA A 15 4.42 6.02 10.62
CA ALA A 15 3.58 6.34 9.46
C ALA A 15 2.10 5.98 9.65
N LYS A 16 1.82 4.79 10.20
CA LYS A 16 0.46 4.32 10.47
C LYS A 16 -0.20 5.15 11.57
N LEU A 17 0.55 5.53 12.61
CA LEU A 17 0.05 6.38 13.68
C LEU A 17 -0.32 7.77 13.17
N ILE A 18 0.53 8.38 12.34
CA ILE A 18 0.26 9.68 11.70
C ILE A 18 -0.99 9.59 10.84
N ILE A 19 -1.06 8.60 9.95
CA ILE A 19 -2.23 8.38 9.09
C ILE A 19 -3.50 8.24 9.92
N LEU A 20 -3.51 7.38 10.93
CA LEU A 20 -4.71 7.12 11.72
C LEU A 20 -5.15 8.36 12.50
N LYS A 21 -4.21 9.17 13.02
CA LYS A 21 -4.51 10.47 13.63
C LYS A 21 -5.13 11.45 12.64
N MET A 22 -4.60 11.55 11.43
CA MET A 22 -5.16 12.44 10.40
C MET A 22 -6.59 12.05 10.01
N LEU A 23 -6.89 10.75 9.94
CA LEU A 23 -8.20 10.26 9.54
C LEU A 23 -9.22 10.25 10.70
N TRP A 24 -8.80 10.53 11.94
CA TRP A 24 -9.58 10.23 13.14
C TRP A 24 -10.92 10.97 13.23
N ASP A 25 -10.96 12.21 12.74
CA ASP A 25 -12.16 13.05 12.78
C ASP A 25 -13.22 12.61 11.74
N GLY A 26 -12.89 11.65 10.87
CA GLY A 26 -13.80 11.11 9.86
C GLY A 26 -13.98 12.01 8.62
N GLU A 27 -13.28 13.14 8.57
CA GLU A 27 -13.22 14.00 7.40
C GLU A 27 -12.36 13.41 6.28
N TRP A 28 -12.62 13.85 5.05
CA TRP A 28 -11.82 13.45 3.90
C TRP A 28 -10.45 14.12 3.94
N VAL A 29 -9.40 13.30 3.97
CA VAL A 29 -8.00 13.75 3.88
C VAL A 29 -7.45 13.36 2.52
N LEU A 30 -6.81 14.31 1.83
CA LEU A 30 -6.21 14.05 0.52
C LEU A 30 -4.92 13.25 0.68
N GLY A 31 -4.63 12.41 -0.31
CA GLY A 31 -3.39 11.64 -0.34
C GLY A 31 -2.14 12.51 -0.43
N ASP A 32 -2.25 13.73 -0.98
CA ASP A 32 -1.17 14.71 -0.98
C ASP A 32 -0.84 15.17 0.45
N ASP A 33 -1.86 15.45 1.28
CA ASP A 33 -1.68 15.84 2.68
C ASP A 33 -1.09 14.68 3.51
N VAL A 34 -1.53 13.44 3.23
CA VAL A 34 -0.96 12.24 3.86
C VAL A 34 0.50 12.06 3.46
N LEU A 35 0.82 12.25 2.18
CA LEU A 35 2.18 12.15 1.67
C LEU A 35 3.09 13.17 2.34
N GLU A 36 2.64 14.42 2.45
CA GLU A 36 3.37 15.49 3.11
C GLU A 36 3.63 15.17 4.59
N ALA A 37 2.60 14.71 5.32
CA ALA A 37 2.71 14.42 6.74
C ALA A 37 3.59 13.19 7.06
N VAL A 38 3.52 12.14 6.23
CA VAL A 38 4.28 10.89 6.46
C VAL A 38 5.68 10.94 5.85
N GLY A 39 5.88 11.75 4.80
CA GLY A 39 7.15 11.82 4.06
C GLY A 39 7.51 10.54 3.28
N GLN A 40 6.55 9.63 3.08
CA GLN A 40 6.76 8.34 2.42
C GLN A 40 5.81 8.19 1.23
N SER A 41 6.35 7.90 0.05
CA SER A 41 5.58 7.72 -1.18
C SER A 41 4.65 6.50 -1.16
N TYR A 42 4.90 5.53 -0.27
CA TYR A 42 4.13 4.30 -0.11
C TYR A 42 3.08 4.37 1.01
N TYR A 43 2.60 5.59 1.33
CA TYR A 43 1.54 5.79 2.34
C TYR A 43 0.25 5.02 2.00
N ASP A 44 -0.07 4.88 0.71
CA ASP A 44 -1.23 4.15 0.20
C ASP A 44 -1.23 2.69 0.69
N ARG A 45 -0.05 2.09 0.78
CA ARG A 45 0.13 0.74 1.32
C ARG A 45 -0.16 0.70 2.81
N ARG A 46 0.31 1.70 3.57
CA ARG A 46 0.04 1.79 5.02
C ARG A 46 -1.43 1.95 5.32
N ILE A 47 -2.15 2.71 4.50
CA ILE A 47 -3.62 2.83 4.58
C ILE A 47 -4.29 1.47 4.31
N ARG A 48 -3.86 0.74 3.27
CA ARG A 48 -4.39 -0.61 2.98
C ARG A 48 -4.11 -1.59 4.11
N GLU A 49 -2.94 -1.54 4.73
CA GLU A 49 -2.62 -2.37 5.90
C GLU A 49 -3.54 -2.01 7.08
N LEU A 50 -3.75 -0.72 7.36
CA LEU A 50 -4.68 -0.28 8.42
C LEU A 50 -6.12 -0.76 8.17
N ARG A 51 -6.57 -0.71 6.91
CA ARG A 51 -7.92 -1.14 6.54
C ARG A 51 -8.07 -2.67 6.54
N ASP A 52 -7.21 -3.35 5.79
CA ASP A 52 -7.39 -4.77 5.47
C ASP A 52 -6.79 -5.68 6.55
N GLU A 53 -5.59 -5.35 7.07
CA GLU A 53 -4.86 -6.21 8.02
C GLU A 53 -5.16 -5.86 9.47
N ASP A 54 -5.36 -4.57 9.77
CA ASP A 54 -5.65 -4.10 11.13
C ASP A 54 -7.15 -3.96 11.41
N GLY A 55 -7.96 -3.89 10.36
CA GLY A 55 -9.43 -3.95 10.42
C GLY A 55 -10.13 -2.59 10.61
N TRP A 56 -9.47 -1.47 10.39
CA TRP A 56 -10.09 -0.14 10.51
C TRP A 56 -11.09 0.11 9.37
N ASP A 57 -12.24 0.74 9.67
CA ASP A 57 -13.27 1.10 8.69
C ASP A 57 -12.87 2.36 7.89
N ILE A 58 -11.81 2.22 7.07
CA ILE A 58 -11.30 3.28 6.21
C ILE A 58 -11.94 3.21 4.84
N GLU A 59 -12.54 4.32 4.41
CA GLU A 59 -13.05 4.51 3.06
C GLU A 59 -12.01 5.20 2.19
N SER A 60 -11.90 4.76 0.94
CA SER A 60 -11.07 5.38 -0.09
C SER A 60 -11.94 5.94 -1.21
N GLY A 61 -11.59 7.12 -1.72
CA GLY A 61 -12.29 7.77 -2.81
C GLY A 61 -11.38 8.73 -3.58
N TRP A 62 -11.99 9.55 -4.43
CA TRP A 62 -11.31 10.63 -5.15
C TRP A 62 -11.94 11.97 -4.78
N ARG A 63 -11.11 12.96 -4.48
CA ARG A 63 -11.52 14.34 -4.16
C ARG A 63 -10.63 15.32 -4.91
N GLU A 64 -11.14 16.52 -5.15
CA GLU A 64 -10.35 17.60 -5.75
C GLU A 64 -9.57 18.33 -4.66
N ASN A 65 -8.32 18.63 -4.96
CA ASN A 65 -7.51 19.52 -4.13
C ASN A 65 -7.87 20.99 -4.40
N LYS A 66 -7.18 21.92 -3.75
CA LYS A 66 -7.44 23.37 -3.89
C LYS A 66 -7.24 23.87 -5.33
N GLU A 67 -6.42 23.18 -6.12
CA GLU A 67 -6.17 23.47 -7.52
C GLU A 67 -7.16 22.78 -8.47
N GLY A 68 -8.20 22.12 -7.95
CA GLY A 68 -9.21 21.41 -8.75
C GLY A 68 -8.72 20.08 -9.34
N VAL A 69 -7.56 19.58 -8.89
CA VAL A 69 -6.98 18.34 -9.41
C VAL A 69 -7.44 17.17 -8.56
N LYS A 70 -7.96 16.13 -9.21
CA LYS A 70 -8.38 14.90 -8.52
C LYS A 70 -7.18 14.18 -7.91
N ARG A 71 -7.34 13.83 -6.64
CA ARG A 71 -6.39 13.08 -5.81
C ARG A 71 -7.09 11.93 -5.10
N PRO A 72 -6.36 10.85 -4.79
CA PRO A 72 -6.87 9.86 -3.86
C PRO A 72 -7.17 10.54 -2.53
N ALA A 73 -8.24 10.13 -1.88
CA ALA A 73 -8.66 10.67 -0.60
C ALA A 73 -9.15 9.54 0.30
N TYR A 74 -9.04 9.75 1.60
CA TYR A 74 -9.33 8.74 2.60
C TYR A 74 -10.08 9.35 3.78
N ARG A 75 -10.93 8.57 4.42
CA ARG A 75 -11.55 8.94 5.70
C ARG A 75 -11.79 7.72 6.56
N LEU A 76 -11.85 7.90 7.87
CA LEU A 76 -12.35 6.89 8.77
C LEU A 76 -13.89 7.00 8.82
N ARG A 77 -14.62 5.99 8.36
CA ARG A 77 -16.09 6.00 8.37
C ARG A 77 -16.67 5.83 9.75
N SER A 78 -15.96 5.10 10.60
CA SER A 78 -16.32 4.89 12.00
C SER A 78 -15.08 4.49 12.80
N HIS A 79 -15.07 4.75 14.10
CA HIS A 79 -14.02 4.28 15.01
C HIS A 79 -14.12 2.78 15.33
N TYR A 80 -14.86 2.03 14.51
CA TYR A 80 -14.95 0.60 14.59
C TYR A 80 -13.70 -0.06 14.01
N ARG A 81 -13.14 -1.00 14.79
CA ARG A 81 -12.06 -1.89 14.34
C ARG A 81 -12.55 -3.33 14.31
N GLY A 82 -12.67 -3.86 13.10
CA GLY A 82 -13.04 -5.23 12.81
C GLY A 82 -11.89 -6.22 12.93
N GLN A 83 -12.16 -7.47 12.54
CA GLN A 83 -11.12 -8.50 12.44
C GLN A 83 -10.37 -8.33 11.13
N GLY A 84 -9.17 -7.75 11.19
CA GLY A 84 -8.31 -7.66 10.03
C GLY A 84 -7.69 -9.01 9.64
N ILE A 85 -7.32 -9.14 8.36
CA ILE A 85 -6.74 -10.36 7.79
C ILE A 85 -5.34 -10.03 7.32
N LYS A 86 -4.31 -10.60 7.98
CA LYS A 86 -2.92 -10.40 7.55
C LYS A 86 -2.72 -11.01 6.17
N ARG A 87 -2.16 -10.22 5.24
CA ARG A 87 -1.74 -10.74 3.95
C ARG A 87 -0.56 -11.69 4.16
N ILE A 88 -0.72 -12.94 3.78
CA ILE A 88 0.38 -13.91 3.81
C ILE A 88 1.37 -13.50 2.72
N SER A 89 2.55 -13.06 3.13
CA SER A 89 3.66 -12.88 2.18
C SER A 89 4.39 -14.21 2.04
N ILE A 90 4.59 -14.65 0.80
CA ILE A 90 5.45 -15.81 0.55
C ILE A 90 6.88 -15.48 0.96
N SER A 91 7.47 -16.38 1.75
CA SER A 91 8.85 -16.30 2.22
C SER A 91 9.84 -16.36 1.07
N ALA A 92 11.10 -15.98 1.32
CA ALA A 92 12.16 -16.11 0.33
C ALA A 92 12.40 -17.58 -0.07
N ALA A 93 12.17 -18.52 0.84
CA ALA A 93 12.25 -19.96 0.57
C ALA A 93 11.12 -20.42 -0.36
N GLU A 94 9.88 -20.04 -0.08
CA GLU A 94 8.74 -20.38 -0.94
C GLU A 94 8.88 -19.73 -2.33
N LYS A 95 9.34 -18.48 -2.40
CA LYS A 95 9.67 -17.83 -3.68
C LYS A 95 10.72 -18.63 -4.45
N ARG A 96 11.76 -19.10 -3.77
CA ARG A 96 12.81 -19.92 -4.39
C ARG A 96 12.23 -21.22 -4.93
N LEU A 97 11.38 -21.91 -4.16
CA LEU A 97 10.73 -23.14 -4.59
C LEU A 97 9.89 -22.94 -5.85
N ILE A 98 9.10 -21.86 -5.91
CA ILE A 98 8.31 -21.52 -7.10
C ILE A 98 9.23 -21.28 -8.29
N LEU A 99 10.25 -20.43 -8.13
CA LEU A 99 11.17 -20.10 -9.23
C LEU A 99 11.97 -21.30 -9.71
N GLU A 100 12.45 -22.17 -8.82
CA GLU A 100 13.18 -23.38 -9.20
C GLU A 100 12.26 -24.38 -9.90
N GLY A 101 11.02 -24.55 -9.42
CA GLY A 101 10.01 -25.39 -10.06
C GLY A 101 9.66 -24.94 -11.46
N ASP A 102 9.54 -23.62 -11.66
CA ASP A 102 9.27 -23.01 -12.96
C ASP A 102 10.54 -22.87 -13.83
N GLN A 103 11.67 -23.45 -13.41
CA GLN A 103 12.98 -23.33 -14.07
C GLN A 103 13.32 -21.87 -14.40
N TYR A 104 13.01 -20.97 -13.47
CA TYR A 104 13.15 -19.52 -13.57
C TYR A 104 12.52 -18.93 -14.85
N THR A 105 11.56 -19.62 -15.44
CA THR A 105 10.90 -19.26 -16.69
C THR A 105 9.48 -18.78 -16.39
N CYS A 106 9.11 -17.62 -16.93
CA CYS A 106 7.76 -17.09 -16.74
C CYS A 106 6.71 -18.04 -17.35
N GLN A 107 5.80 -18.58 -16.54
CA GLN A 107 4.75 -19.49 -17.01
C GLN A 107 3.67 -18.82 -17.88
N VAL A 108 3.73 -17.49 -18.08
CA VAL A 108 2.78 -16.73 -18.91
C VAL A 108 3.39 -16.32 -20.26
N CYS A 109 4.65 -15.89 -20.27
CA CYS A 109 5.30 -15.35 -21.46
C CYS A 109 6.65 -16.00 -21.81
N GLU A 110 7.01 -17.08 -21.12
CA GLU A 110 8.20 -17.90 -21.37
C GLU A 110 9.55 -17.17 -21.23
N ALA A 111 9.56 -15.95 -20.69
CA ALA A 111 10.80 -15.22 -20.44
C ALA A 111 11.68 -15.94 -19.39
N ASP A 112 12.93 -16.21 -19.75
CA ASP A 112 13.94 -16.82 -18.88
C ASP A 112 14.63 -15.78 -17.98
N LEU A 113 14.53 -15.96 -16.66
CA LEU A 113 15.15 -15.10 -15.66
C LEU A 113 16.60 -15.50 -15.34
N HIS A 114 17.12 -16.64 -15.78
CA HIS A 114 18.54 -16.99 -15.64
C HIS A 114 19.44 -15.98 -16.37
N VAL A 115 18.99 -15.53 -17.54
CA VAL A 115 19.72 -14.59 -18.42
C VAL A 115 19.95 -13.23 -17.76
N ARG A 116 19.15 -12.85 -16.75
CA ARG A 116 19.27 -11.56 -16.05
C ARG A 116 20.42 -11.48 -15.03
N ARG A 117 21.10 -12.59 -14.71
CA ARG A 117 22.31 -12.54 -13.85
C ARG A 117 23.55 -11.99 -14.56
N LEU A 118 23.53 -11.85 -15.89
CA LEU A 118 24.68 -11.40 -16.69
C LEU A 118 24.56 -9.96 -17.21
N SER A 119 23.47 -9.23 -16.94
CA SER A 119 23.33 -7.84 -17.42
C SER A 119 23.84 -6.82 -16.39
N PRO A 120 24.86 -6.00 -16.71
CA PRO A 120 25.29 -4.91 -15.85
C PRO A 120 24.24 -3.80 -15.85
N LYS A 121 23.74 -3.47 -14.65
CA LYS A 121 22.99 -2.26 -14.29
C LYS A 121 21.73 -1.98 -15.14
N PHE A 122 20.57 -2.25 -14.55
CA PHE A 122 19.34 -1.54 -14.90
C PHE A 122 19.55 -0.04 -14.64
N THR A 123 19.95 0.71 -15.67
CA THR A 123 19.68 2.13 -15.73
C THR A 123 18.18 2.28 -15.91
N THR A 124 17.56 3.01 -14.98
CA THR A 124 16.19 3.47 -15.08
C THR A 124 16.03 4.24 -16.39
N ASN A 125 15.29 3.69 -17.36
CA ASN A 125 14.60 4.56 -18.29
C ASN A 125 13.21 4.05 -18.63
N LYS A 126 12.25 4.88 -18.23
CA LYS A 126 10.82 4.82 -18.53
C LYS A 126 10.59 4.65 -20.04
N ARG A 127 9.63 3.79 -20.38
CA ARG A 127 8.43 4.17 -21.18
C ARG A 127 7.51 2.95 -21.29
N TYR A 128 6.55 2.87 -20.38
CA TYR A 128 5.31 2.18 -20.70
C TYR A 128 4.61 3.03 -21.76
N ARG A 129 4.54 2.54 -23.00
CA ARG A 129 3.54 3.01 -23.96
C ARG A 129 2.29 2.17 -23.72
N VAL A 130 1.25 2.84 -23.23
CA VAL A 130 -0.13 2.37 -23.32
C VAL A 130 -0.56 2.58 -24.78
N PHE A 131 -1.31 1.60 -25.29
CA PHE A 131 -1.98 1.51 -26.59
C PHE A 131 -2.33 2.82 -27.31
N GLU A 132 -2.14 2.80 -28.64
CA GLU A 132 -3.25 2.94 -29.62
C GLU A 132 -3.15 1.79 -30.62
#